data_AF-A0A3B4AFC2-F1
#
_entry.id   AF-A0A3B4AFC2-F1
#
_cell.length_a   1.000
_cell.length_b   1.000
_cell.length_c   1.000
_cell.angle_alpha   90.00
_cell.angle_beta   90.00
_cell.angle_gamma   90.00
#
_symmetry.space_group_name_H-M   'P 1'
#
loop_
_entity.id
_entity.type
_entity.pdbx_description
1 polymer ?
#
loop_
_entity_poly.entity_id
_entity_poly.type
_entity_poly.pdbx_seq_one_letter_code
_entity_poly.pdbx_strand_id
1 'polypeptide(L)'
;MKRKVILICGVLFLLAGCLTLYALWRSKEEMSDRTLDYFWSLGLIKREDAADITWAHAVNSRSKLTEALKDSPLMLEADVLMRALEPKEPIMAHPPQTDSDITLEVWLQELKTNHKGIKLDFKSLEAVAPSVQLLEQILGHSSRPVWVNADILPGPGGVASPLDPQRFLSAVGTLPEDTVLSLGWTTGWTPGADNPGYSWEMVREMEQICRGVNNPVTFPVRAALMGQSVPQLLWLLQQSHRYSVTIESEGRHFHSVIVKCYAKDILRAYILN
;
A
#
# COMPACT_ATOMS: atom_id res chain seq x y z
N MET A 1 -31.18 -12.36 50.12
CA MET A 1 -29.83 -11.85 49.80
C MET A 1 -29.07 -12.67 48.76
N LYS A 2 -28.87 -13.99 48.95
CA LYS A 2 -28.01 -14.83 48.07
C LYS A 2 -28.37 -14.81 46.57
N ARG A 3 -29.65 -14.82 46.19
CA ARG A 3 -30.09 -14.78 44.78
C ARG A 3 -29.75 -13.46 44.06
N LYS A 4 -29.79 -12.32 44.76
CA LYS A 4 -29.43 -11.01 44.19
C LYS A 4 -27.91 -10.91 43.95
N VAL A 5 -27.10 -11.48 44.84
CA VAL A 5 -25.64 -11.52 44.70
C VAL A 5 -25.22 -12.38 43.49
N ILE A 6 -25.83 -13.56 43.31
CA ILE A 6 -25.56 -14.44 42.17
C ILE A 6 -25.93 -13.76 40.84
N LEU A 7 -27.07 -13.05 40.79
CA LEU A 7 -27.49 -12.32 39.60
C LEU A 7 -26.54 -11.17 39.25
N ILE A 8 -26.09 -10.40 40.25
CA ILE A 8 -25.13 -9.31 40.07
C ILE A 8 -23.77 -9.84 39.60
N CYS A 9 -23.28 -10.94 40.19
CA CYS A 9 -22.05 -11.59 39.74
C CYS A 9 -22.18 -12.10 38.29
N GLY A 10 -23.31 -12.71 37.92
CA GLY A 10 -23.55 -13.19 36.55
C GLY A 10 -23.56 -12.07 35.51
N VAL A 11 -24.16 -10.92 35.83
CA VAL A 11 -24.16 -9.73 34.95
C VAL A 11 -22.76 -9.12 34.82
N LEU A 12 -21.98 -9.06 35.91
CA LEU A 12 -20.60 -8.57 35.88
C LEU A 12 -19.67 -9.47 35.05
N PHE A 13 -19.84 -10.80 35.13
CA PHE A 13 -19.10 -11.75 34.29
C PHE A 13 -19.47 -11.62 32.81
N LEU A 14 -20.74 -11.41 32.48
CA LEU A 14 -21.19 -11.15 31.10
C LEU A 14 -20.63 -9.83 30.56
N LEU A 15 -20.65 -8.76 31.35
CA LEU A 15 -20.10 -7.45 30.95
C LEU A 15 -18.58 -7.50 30.77
N ALA A 16 -17.85 -8.16 31.67
CA ALA A 16 -16.41 -8.37 31.53
C ALA A 16 -16.08 -9.22 30.29
N GLY A 17 -16.87 -10.27 30.02
CA GLY A 17 -16.76 -11.07 28.79
C GLY A 17 -17.07 -10.28 27.53
N CYS A 18 -18.08 -9.42 27.54
CA CYS A 18 -18.39 -8.53 26.41
C CYS A 18 -17.31 -7.46 26.20
N LEU A 19 -16.71 -6.93 27.28
CA LEU A 19 -15.61 -5.96 27.20
C LEU A 19 -14.32 -6.59 26.68
N THR A 20 -13.98 -7.81 27.09
CA THR A 20 -12.82 -8.53 26.54
C THR A 20 -13.05 -8.95 25.10
N LEU A 21 -14.26 -9.41 24.74
CA LEU A 21 -14.62 -9.68 23.35
C LEU A 21 -14.62 -8.40 22.50
N TYR A 22 -15.09 -7.28 23.03
CA TYR A 22 -15.04 -5.97 22.35
C TYR A 22 -13.61 -5.46 22.21
N ALA A 23 -12.76 -5.60 23.23
CA ALA A 23 -11.35 -5.25 23.16
C ALA A 23 -10.57 -6.14 22.19
N LEU A 24 -10.85 -7.45 22.15
CA LEU A 24 -10.28 -8.40 21.19
C LEU A 24 -10.79 -8.18 19.77
N TRP A 25 -12.05 -7.78 19.62
CA TRP A 25 -12.66 -7.40 18.34
C TRP A 25 -12.06 -6.07 17.84
N ARG A 26 -11.92 -5.07 18.71
CA ARG A 26 -11.27 -3.79 18.43
C ARG A 26 -9.77 -3.95 18.13
N SER A 27 -9.05 -4.82 18.85
CA SER A 27 -7.65 -5.11 18.54
C SER A 27 -7.48 -5.87 17.22
N LYS A 28 -8.50 -6.62 16.79
CA LYS A 28 -8.58 -7.21 15.44
C LYS A 28 -8.88 -6.16 14.37
N GLU A 29 -9.65 -5.12 14.67
CA GLU A 29 -9.82 -3.96 13.77
C GLU A 29 -8.56 -3.09 13.70
N GLU A 30 -7.73 -3.06 14.75
CA GLU A 30 -6.48 -2.26 14.83
C GLU A 30 -5.30 -2.82 14.02
N MET A 31 -5.44 -3.96 13.34
CA MET A 31 -4.44 -4.41 12.37
C MET A 31 -4.58 -3.69 11.01
N SER A 32 -4.75 -2.38 11.07
CA SER A 32 -4.62 -1.47 9.95
C SER A 32 -3.15 -1.06 9.77
N ASP A 33 -2.76 -0.82 8.53
CA ASP A 33 -1.47 -0.19 8.19
C ASP A 33 -1.14 1.00 9.12
N ARG A 34 0.09 0.99 9.69
CA ARG A 34 0.61 1.93 10.69
C ARG A 34 1.17 3.23 10.11
N THR A 35 1.04 3.45 8.80
CA THR A 35 1.57 4.63 8.12
C THR A 35 1.06 5.93 8.72
N LEU A 36 -0.25 6.02 8.97
CA LEU A 36 -0.84 7.22 9.57
C LEU A 36 -0.35 7.43 11.00
N ASP A 37 -0.37 6.37 11.82
CA ASP A 37 0.08 6.42 13.21
C ASP A 37 1.53 6.88 13.31
N TYR A 38 2.39 6.41 12.41
CA TYR A 38 3.79 6.83 12.35
C TYR A 38 3.92 8.34 12.14
N PHE A 39 3.31 8.88 11.08
CA PHE A 39 3.44 10.31 10.79
C PHE A 39 2.69 11.19 11.80
N TRP A 40 1.58 10.71 12.33
CA TRP A 40 0.84 11.36 13.41
C TRP A 40 1.68 11.45 14.68
N SER A 41 2.31 10.34 15.10
CA SER A 41 3.13 10.31 16.31
C SER A 41 4.34 11.24 16.26
N LEU A 42 4.82 11.56 15.05
CA LEU A 42 5.88 12.53 14.80
C LEU A 42 5.38 13.97 14.66
N GLY A 43 4.07 14.21 14.70
CA GLY A 43 3.48 15.53 14.48
C GLY A 43 3.61 16.04 13.04
N LEU A 44 3.83 15.15 12.07
CA LEU A 44 4.04 15.48 10.66
C LEU A 44 2.73 15.64 9.87
N ILE A 45 1.63 15.12 10.39
CA ILE A 45 0.26 15.36 9.90
C ILE A 45 -0.61 15.97 11.01
N LYS A 46 -1.61 16.76 10.60
CA LYS A 46 -2.49 17.50 11.53
C LYS A 46 -3.81 16.82 11.81
N ARG A 47 -4.17 15.82 11.01
CA ARG A 47 -5.32 14.94 11.23
C ARG A 47 -4.90 13.50 10.99
N GLU A 48 -5.58 12.55 11.63
CA GLU A 48 -5.49 11.12 11.29
C GLU A 48 -6.24 10.84 9.97
N ASP A 49 -5.80 11.51 8.89
CA ASP A 49 -6.41 11.49 7.56
C ASP A 49 -5.31 11.20 6.53
N ALA A 50 -5.51 10.16 5.72
CA ALA A 50 -4.55 9.81 4.68
C ALA A 50 -4.40 10.86 3.59
N ALA A 51 -5.38 11.75 3.44
CA ALA A 51 -5.24 12.91 2.56
C ALA A 51 -4.14 13.89 3.03
N ASP A 52 -3.73 13.85 4.29
CA ASP A 52 -2.63 14.67 4.81
C ASP A 52 -1.24 14.06 4.51
N ILE A 53 -1.18 12.80 4.04
CA ILE A 53 0.09 12.18 3.63
C ILE A 53 0.48 12.67 2.23
N THR A 54 1.59 13.38 2.16
CA THR A 54 2.20 13.84 0.91
C THR A 54 3.19 12.84 0.37
N TRP A 55 3.31 12.77 -0.95
CA TRP A 55 4.05 11.74 -1.65
C TRP A 55 4.92 12.37 -2.74
N ALA A 56 6.15 11.86 -2.90
CA ALA A 56 6.92 12.05 -4.12
C ALA A 56 6.86 10.79 -4.97
N HIS A 57 6.61 10.95 -6.25
CA HIS A 57 6.43 9.86 -7.21
C HIS A 57 7.63 9.72 -8.14
N ALA A 58 7.92 8.47 -8.53
CA ALA A 58 8.99 8.09 -9.44
C ALA A 58 10.33 8.73 -9.05
N VAL A 59 10.72 8.60 -7.78
CA VAL A 59 11.99 9.11 -7.21
C VAL A 59 13.17 8.25 -7.66
N ASN A 60 13.33 8.16 -8.99
CA ASN A 60 14.15 7.17 -9.68
C ASN A 60 15.54 7.67 -10.05
N SER A 61 15.99 8.77 -9.46
CA SER A 61 17.33 9.32 -9.73
C SER A 61 17.91 10.03 -8.52
N ARG A 62 19.24 10.22 -8.49
CA ARG A 62 19.91 10.97 -7.42
C ARG A 62 19.36 12.38 -7.26
N SER A 63 19.09 13.04 -8.38
CA SER A 63 18.54 14.40 -8.40
C SER A 63 17.16 14.45 -7.76
N LYS A 64 16.25 13.55 -8.15
CA LYS A 64 14.91 13.48 -7.57
C LYS A 64 14.93 13.10 -6.09
N LEU A 65 15.81 12.17 -5.69
CA LEU A 65 15.97 11.82 -4.28
C LEU A 65 16.46 13.03 -3.48
N THR A 66 17.45 13.76 -3.98
CA THR A 66 17.98 14.97 -3.33
C THR A 66 16.90 16.05 -3.15
N GLU A 67 16.06 16.25 -4.16
CA GLU A 67 14.91 17.16 -4.10
C GLU A 67 13.90 16.69 -3.05
N ALA A 68 13.45 15.43 -3.17
CA ALA A 68 12.45 14.87 -2.27
C ALA A 68 12.92 14.78 -0.82
N LEU A 69 14.23 14.71 -0.56
CA LEU A 69 14.83 14.76 0.77
C LEU A 69 14.75 16.15 1.42
N LYS A 70 14.85 17.22 0.62
CA LYS A 70 14.78 18.62 1.10
C LYS A 70 13.34 19.07 1.31
N ASP A 71 12.42 18.55 0.49
CA ASP A 71 11.04 18.99 0.47
C ASP A 71 10.16 18.29 1.52
N SER A 72 8.87 18.64 1.48
CA SER A 72 7.81 18.17 2.37
C SER A 72 7.18 16.78 2.12
N PRO A 73 7.50 15.97 1.08
CA PRO A 73 6.82 14.68 0.91
C PRO A 73 7.15 13.75 2.08
N LEU A 74 6.13 13.14 2.66
CA LEU A 74 6.25 12.20 3.77
C LEU A 74 6.58 10.79 3.28
N MET A 75 6.02 10.40 2.14
CA MET A 75 6.29 9.12 1.48
C MET A 75 7.06 9.32 0.18
N LEU A 76 8.01 8.43 -0.09
CA LEU A 76 8.75 8.38 -1.35
C LEU A 76 8.43 7.07 -2.07
N GLU A 77 7.86 7.20 -3.26
CA GLU A 77 7.63 6.10 -4.17
C GLU A 77 8.75 6.09 -5.22
N ALA A 78 9.30 4.91 -5.49
CA ALA A 78 10.27 4.71 -6.55
C ALA A 78 10.11 3.33 -7.20
N ASP A 79 10.31 3.32 -8.52
CA ASP A 79 10.22 2.13 -9.36
C ASP A 79 11.50 1.30 -9.23
N VAL A 80 11.36 -0.01 -9.01
CA VAL A 80 12.48 -0.92 -8.81
C VAL A 80 12.51 -2.00 -9.89
N LEU A 81 13.64 -2.13 -10.56
CA LEU A 81 13.92 -3.26 -11.45
C LEU A 81 15.37 -3.72 -11.33
N MET A 82 15.65 -4.92 -11.84
CA MET A 82 16.99 -5.48 -11.87
C MET A 82 17.76 -4.88 -13.05
N ARG A 83 18.96 -4.34 -12.79
CA ARG A 83 19.79 -3.74 -13.84
C ARG A 83 19.98 -4.70 -15.01
N ALA A 84 19.79 -4.21 -16.24
CA ALA A 84 19.89 -5.06 -17.43
C ALA A 84 21.32 -5.52 -17.71
N LEU A 85 22.32 -4.71 -17.36
CA LEU A 85 23.75 -5.00 -17.53
C LEU A 85 24.43 -5.21 -16.18
N GLU A 86 25.65 -5.75 -16.19
CA GLU A 86 26.45 -5.92 -14.97
C GLU A 86 26.87 -4.55 -14.39
N PRO A 87 26.92 -4.42 -13.03
CA PRO A 87 26.57 -5.45 -12.05
C PRO A 87 25.05 -5.69 -11.96
N LYS A 88 24.63 -6.95 -11.81
CA LYS A 88 23.23 -7.34 -11.57
C LYS A 88 22.76 -6.94 -10.17
N GLU A 89 22.19 -5.75 -10.06
CA GLU A 89 21.66 -5.20 -8.80
C GLU A 89 20.31 -4.48 -8.98
N PRO A 90 19.49 -4.35 -7.91
CA PRO A 90 18.27 -3.54 -7.95
C PRO A 90 18.59 -2.06 -8.10
N ILE A 91 17.92 -1.41 -9.04
CA ILE A 91 18.08 0.01 -9.36
C ILE A 91 16.75 0.72 -9.37
N MET A 92 16.78 2.04 -9.17
CA MET A 92 15.58 2.85 -9.26
C MET A 92 15.32 3.23 -10.72
N ALA A 93 14.43 2.51 -11.40
CA ALA A 93 14.12 2.75 -12.80
C ALA A 93 12.73 2.22 -13.16
N HIS A 94 12.09 2.91 -14.12
CA HIS A 94 10.84 2.49 -14.74
C HIS A 94 11.08 2.21 -16.23
N PRO A 95 10.54 1.13 -16.82
CA PRO A 95 10.63 0.91 -18.26
C PRO A 95 10.12 2.11 -19.09
N PRO A 96 10.74 2.44 -20.24
CA PRO A 96 11.74 1.66 -20.96
C PRO A 96 13.18 1.82 -20.43
N GLN A 97 13.42 2.66 -19.42
CA GLN A 97 14.74 2.77 -18.80
C GLN A 97 15.06 1.45 -18.08
N THR A 98 16.20 0.86 -18.42
CA THR A 98 16.70 -0.39 -17.83
C THR A 98 17.97 -0.18 -17.00
N ASP A 99 18.33 1.09 -16.80
CA ASP A 99 19.51 1.54 -16.08
C ASP A 99 19.20 2.83 -15.30
N SER A 100 19.98 3.11 -14.25
CA SER A 100 19.81 4.30 -13.40
C SER A 100 21.12 4.76 -12.76
N ASP A 101 21.19 6.05 -12.43
CA ASP A 101 22.30 6.69 -11.71
C ASP A 101 22.27 6.39 -10.19
N ILE A 102 21.21 5.73 -9.72
CA ILE A 102 21.03 5.35 -8.33
C ILE A 102 20.56 3.89 -8.18
N THR A 103 21.27 3.15 -7.32
CA THR A 103 20.88 1.80 -6.90
C THR A 103 19.89 1.88 -5.75
N LEU A 104 19.11 0.80 -5.53
CA LEU A 104 18.26 0.70 -4.35
C LEU A 104 19.06 0.80 -3.05
N GLU A 105 20.24 0.17 -2.99
CA GLU A 105 21.10 0.25 -1.81
C GLU A 105 21.43 1.69 -1.45
N VAL A 106 21.94 2.48 -2.42
CA VAL A 106 22.27 3.89 -2.18
C VAL A 106 21.03 4.67 -1.78
N TRP A 107 19.91 4.45 -2.46
CA TRP A 107 18.65 5.12 -2.15
C TRP A 107 18.20 4.85 -0.71
N LEU A 108 18.25 3.59 -0.24
CA LEU A 108 17.91 3.23 1.13
C LEU A 108 18.89 3.81 2.17
N GLN A 109 20.19 3.87 1.85
CA GLN A 109 21.19 4.45 2.76
C GLN A 109 20.92 5.93 3.02
N GLU A 110 20.57 6.70 1.99
CA GLU A 110 20.20 8.12 2.12
C GLU A 110 18.91 8.31 2.95
N LEU A 111 18.04 7.29 2.98
CA LEU A 111 16.82 7.31 3.79
C LEU A 111 17.01 6.85 5.23
N LYS A 112 18.13 6.22 5.56
CA LYS A 112 18.35 5.59 6.87
C LYS A 112 18.17 6.55 8.05
N THR A 113 18.52 7.82 7.88
CA THR A 113 18.54 8.83 8.95
C THR A 113 17.35 9.79 8.94
N ASN A 114 16.38 9.61 8.04
CA ASN A 114 15.19 10.46 7.96
C ASN A 114 13.91 9.71 8.33
N HIS A 115 12.82 10.46 8.44
CA HIS A 115 11.50 9.96 8.82
C HIS A 115 10.57 9.75 7.61
N LYS A 116 11.09 9.72 6.38
CA LYS A 116 10.26 9.54 5.18
C LYS A 116 9.94 8.07 5.01
N GLY A 117 8.67 7.74 4.83
CA GLY A 117 8.24 6.40 4.49
C GLY A 117 8.53 6.04 3.03
N ILE A 118 8.45 4.76 2.71
CA ILE A 118 8.96 4.19 1.47
C ILE A 118 7.86 3.38 0.78
N LYS A 119 7.70 3.55 -0.54
CA LYS A 119 6.96 2.63 -1.41
C LYS A 119 7.88 2.17 -2.54
N LEU A 120 8.21 0.88 -2.58
CA LEU A 120 8.99 0.28 -3.66
C LEU A 120 8.03 -0.31 -4.70
N ASP A 121 8.01 0.23 -5.91
CA ASP A 121 7.17 -0.24 -7.01
C ASP A 121 7.94 -1.17 -7.95
N PHE A 122 7.77 -2.48 -7.74
CA PHE A 122 8.52 -3.48 -8.49
C PHE A 122 8.02 -3.61 -9.92
N LYS A 123 8.92 -3.37 -10.87
CA LYS A 123 8.72 -3.56 -12.31
C LYS A 123 9.37 -4.84 -12.84
N SER A 124 10.18 -5.52 -12.02
CA SER A 124 10.75 -6.83 -12.36
C SER A 124 10.81 -7.75 -11.14
N LEU A 125 10.46 -9.01 -11.35
CA LEU A 125 10.41 -10.01 -10.27
C LEU A 125 11.81 -10.36 -9.74
N GLU A 126 12.83 -10.31 -10.60
CA GLU A 126 14.22 -10.59 -10.27
C GLU A 126 14.79 -9.60 -9.24
N ALA A 127 14.21 -8.41 -9.13
CA ALA A 127 14.64 -7.40 -8.18
C ALA A 127 14.06 -7.61 -6.79
N VAL A 128 12.97 -8.38 -6.63
CA VAL A 128 12.20 -8.44 -5.37
C VAL A 128 13.04 -9.03 -4.24
N ALA A 129 13.56 -10.25 -4.40
CA ALA A 129 14.30 -10.92 -3.33
C ALA A 129 15.59 -10.16 -2.91
N PRO A 130 16.44 -9.67 -3.84
CA PRO A 130 17.58 -8.83 -3.45
C PRO A 130 17.16 -7.52 -2.76
N SER A 131 16.03 -6.93 -3.16
CA SER A 131 15.52 -5.69 -2.55
C SER A 131 15.00 -5.93 -1.12
N VAL A 132 14.33 -7.05 -0.87
CA VAL A 132 13.90 -7.47 0.47
C VAL A 132 15.12 -7.65 1.39
N GLN A 133 16.19 -8.27 0.90
CA GLN A 133 17.44 -8.40 1.66
C GLN A 133 18.06 -7.03 1.98
N LEU A 134 18.09 -6.10 1.02
CA LEU A 134 18.60 -4.75 1.26
C LEU A 134 17.76 -3.96 2.27
N LEU A 135 16.42 -4.09 2.22
CA LEU A 135 15.52 -3.49 3.21
C LEU A 135 15.87 -3.98 4.62
N GLU A 136 16.00 -5.29 4.81
CA GLU A 136 16.37 -5.88 6.11
C GLU A 136 17.76 -5.42 6.57
N GLN A 137 18.76 -5.44 5.68
CA GLN A 137 20.14 -5.08 6.03
C GLN A 137 20.30 -3.60 6.39
N ILE A 138 19.61 -2.70 5.68
CA ILE A 138 19.83 -1.26 5.79
C ILE A 138 18.89 -0.63 6.80
N LEU A 139 17.61 -1.01 6.77
CA LEU A 139 16.57 -0.44 7.63
C LEU A 139 16.32 -1.27 8.89
N GLY A 140 16.59 -2.58 8.86
CA GLY A 140 16.39 -3.48 10.00
C GLY A 140 14.97 -3.37 10.57
N HIS A 141 14.89 -3.25 11.90
CA HIS A 141 13.63 -3.13 12.64
C HIS A 141 13.13 -1.66 12.74
N SER A 142 13.34 -0.85 11.71
CA SER A 142 12.82 0.51 11.67
C SER A 142 11.28 0.49 11.75
N SER A 143 10.69 1.33 12.61
CA SER A 143 9.23 1.50 12.68
C SER A 143 8.66 2.34 11.53
N ARG A 144 9.51 2.74 10.57
CA ARG A 144 9.11 3.53 9.41
C ARG A 144 8.12 2.76 8.54
N PRO A 145 7.15 3.46 7.93
CA PRO A 145 6.28 2.89 6.91
C PRO A 145 7.06 2.37 5.71
N VAL A 146 6.90 1.09 5.40
CA VAL A 146 7.42 0.43 4.19
C VAL A 146 6.26 -0.20 3.44
N TRP A 147 6.13 0.16 2.17
CA TRP A 147 5.14 -0.33 1.24
C TRP A 147 5.85 -1.03 0.10
N VAL A 148 5.35 -2.19 -0.30
CA VAL A 148 5.87 -2.95 -1.43
C VAL A 148 4.76 -3.12 -2.45
N ASN A 149 4.97 -2.57 -3.63
CA ASN A 149 3.99 -2.48 -4.70
C ASN A 149 4.37 -3.37 -5.88
N ALA A 150 3.36 -4.00 -6.49
CA ALA A 150 3.49 -4.62 -7.80
C ALA A 150 2.13 -4.74 -8.48
N ASP A 151 2.12 -4.60 -9.80
CA ASP A 151 1.00 -5.05 -10.63
C ASP A 151 1.12 -6.56 -10.85
N ILE A 152 0.26 -7.32 -10.18
CA ILE A 152 0.30 -8.79 -10.18
C ILE A 152 -0.84 -9.43 -10.98
N LEU A 153 -1.81 -8.63 -11.42
CA LEU A 153 -2.93 -9.09 -12.25
C LEU A 153 -3.11 -8.21 -13.49
N PRO A 154 -3.68 -8.72 -14.59
CA PRO A 154 -4.10 -7.89 -15.70
C PRO A 154 -5.34 -7.07 -15.31
N GLY A 155 -5.33 -5.77 -15.62
CA GLY A 155 -6.42 -4.86 -15.31
C GLY A 155 -7.01 -4.20 -16.55
N PRO A 156 -7.96 -3.26 -16.35
CA PRO A 156 -8.65 -2.62 -17.45
C PRO A 156 -7.69 -1.82 -18.33
N GLY A 157 -7.71 -2.10 -19.64
CA GLY A 157 -6.85 -1.44 -20.63
C GLY A 157 -5.35 -1.73 -20.47
N GLY A 158 -4.94 -2.58 -19.52
CA GLY A 158 -3.54 -2.91 -19.28
C GLY A 158 -2.94 -3.72 -20.43
N VAL A 159 -1.78 -3.28 -20.93
CA VAL A 159 -1.03 -3.98 -21.98
C VAL A 159 0.30 -4.55 -21.48
N ALA A 160 0.75 -4.11 -20.30
CA ALA A 160 1.94 -4.65 -19.65
C ALA A 160 1.64 -6.05 -19.09
N SER A 161 2.65 -6.92 -19.12
CA SER A 161 2.59 -8.21 -18.44
C SER A 161 2.70 -8.00 -16.92
N PRO A 162 1.74 -8.48 -16.11
CA PRO A 162 1.86 -8.43 -14.66
C PRO A 162 2.98 -9.33 -14.15
N LEU A 163 3.48 -9.04 -12.95
CA LEU A 163 4.38 -9.94 -12.25
C LEU A 163 3.63 -11.18 -11.75
N ASP A 164 4.32 -12.32 -11.69
CA ASP A 164 3.72 -13.56 -11.17
C ASP A 164 3.31 -13.38 -9.69
N PRO A 165 2.00 -13.51 -9.34
CA PRO A 165 1.51 -13.28 -7.98
C PRO A 165 2.18 -14.16 -6.93
N GLN A 166 2.35 -15.45 -7.23
CA GLN A 166 2.82 -16.43 -6.25
C GLN A 166 4.30 -16.22 -5.94
N ARG A 167 5.10 -15.96 -6.97
CA ARG A 167 6.52 -15.66 -6.80
C ARG A 167 6.73 -14.32 -6.09
N PHE A 168 5.94 -13.30 -6.43
CA PHE A 168 6.00 -12.01 -5.75
C PHE A 168 5.66 -12.16 -4.26
N LEU A 169 4.50 -12.74 -3.93
CA LEU A 169 4.06 -12.93 -2.54
C LEU A 169 5.01 -13.82 -1.74
N SER A 170 5.57 -14.87 -2.37
CA SER A 170 6.58 -15.71 -1.73
C SER A 170 7.87 -14.94 -1.42
N ALA A 171 8.29 -14.02 -2.30
CA ALA A 171 9.52 -13.26 -2.11
C ALA A 171 9.38 -12.17 -1.04
N VAL A 172 8.20 -11.58 -0.89
CA VAL A 172 7.92 -10.55 0.13
C VAL A 172 7.42 -11.13 1.46
N GLY A 173 7.16 -12.44 1.53
CA GLY A 173 6.59 -13.10 2.70
C GLY A 173 7.46 -13.11 3.97
N THR A 174 8.74 -12.72 3.85
CA THR A 174 9.65 -12.56 5.00
C THR A 174 9.66 -11.13 5.55
N LEU A 175 8.98 -10.19 4.90
CA LEU A 175 8.89 -8.81 5.38
C LEU A 175 8.06 -8.74 6.68
N PRO A 176 8.29 -7.72 7.53
CA PRO A 176 7.49 -7.50 8.74
C PRO A 176 5.99 -7.46 8.45
N GLU A 177 5.18 -7.96 9.40
CA GLU A 177 3.71 -8.07 9.25
C GLU A 177 3.02 -6.71 9.06
N ASP A 178 3.64 -5.61 9.48
CA ASP A 178 3.14 -4.25 9.28
C ASP A 178 3.59 -3.60 7.96
N THR A 179 4.37 -4.30 7.14
CA THR A 179 4.64 -3.89 5.75
C THR A 179 3.35 -3.90 4.95
N VAL A 180 3.06 -2.82 4.24
CA VAL A 180 1.87 -2.73 3.39
C VAL A 180 2.15 -3.34 2.02
N LEU A 181 1.33 -4.29 1.59
CA LEU A 181 1.37 -4.81 0.23
C LEU A 181 0.41 -3.99 -0.64
N SER A 182 0.95 -3.27 -1.61
CA SER A 182 0.20 -2.50 -2.59
C SER A 182 0.04 -3.33 -3.86
N LEU A 183 -1.03 -4.12 -3.94
CA LEU A 183 -1.21 -5.16 -4.96
C LEU A 183 -2.15 -4.66 -6.06
N GLY A 184 -1.56 -4.37 -7.21
CA GLY A 184 -2.22 -3.69 -8.32
C GLY A 184 -2.60 -4.59 -9.48
N TRP A 185 -3.26 -3.96 -10.44
CA TRP A 185 -3.46 -4.50 -11.77
C TRP A 185 -2.73 -3.63 -12.78
N THR A 186 -2.22 -4.23 -13.84
CA THR A 186 -1.75 -3.43 -14.98
C THR A 186 -2.94 -2.68 -15.57
N THR A 187 -2.82 -1.35 -15.71
CA THR A 187 -3.92 -0.52 -16.23
C THR A 187 -3.48 0.29 -17.43
N GLY A 188 -4.45 0.57 -18.30
CA GLY A 188 -4.30 1.53 -19.38
C GLY A 188 -5.52 2.44 -19.45
N TRP A 189 -5.31 3.66 -19.89
CA TRP A 189 -6.39 4.61 -20.10
C TRP A 189 -6.10 5.44 -21.35
N THR A 190 -7.12 5.62 -22.19
CA THR A 190 -7.04 6.41 -23.42
C THR A 190 -8.04 7.57 -23.36
N PRO A 191 -7.59 8.84 -23.48
CA PRO A 191 -8.49 9.99 -23.51
C PRO A 191 -9.57 9.86 -24.60
N GLY A 192 -10.83 10.10 -24.24
CA GLY A 192 -11.95 10.09 -25.18
C GLY A 192 -12.40 8.70 -25.67
N ALA A 193 -11.77 7.62 -25.19
CA ALA A 193 -12.22 6.25 -25.42
C ALA A 193 -13.20 5.79 -24.32
N ASP A 194 -13.94 4.73 -24.61
CA ASP A 194 -14.62 3.96 -23.58
C ASP A 194 -13.56 3.17 -22.79
N ASN A 195 -13.36 3.52 -21.52
CA ASN A 195 -12.35 2.92 -20.66
C ASN A 195 -13.05 2.10 -19.59
N PRO A 196 -13.17 0.77 -19.75
CA PRO A 196 -13.89 -0.04 -18.78
C PRO A 196 -13.27 0.05 -17.39
N GLY A 197 -14.10 0.02 -16.37
CA GLY A 197 -13.66 -0.11 -14.97
C GLY A 197 -13.15 -1.51 -14.62
N TYR A 198 -12.75 -1.66 -13.36
CA TYR A 198 -12.39 -2.96 -12.77
C TYR A 198 -13.63 -3.87 -12.74
N SER A 199 -13.51 -5.04 -13.37
CA SER A 199 -14.61 -6.00 -13.48
C SER A 199 -14.81 -6.82 -12.20
N TRP A 200 -15.95 -7.50 -12.09
CA TRP A 200 -16.22 -8.44 -11.00
C TRP A 200 -15.22 -9.60 -10.95
N GLU A 201 -14.78 -10.07 -12.12
CA GLU A 201 -13.76 -11.12 -12.24
C GLU A 201 -12.43 -10.63 -11.68
N MET A 202 -11.99 -9.43 -12.08
CA MET A 202 -10.73 -8.82 -11.63
C MET A 202 -10.66 -8.69 -10.09
N VAL A 203 -11.73 -8.17 -9.46
CA VAL A 203 -11.72 -7.99 -8.00
C VAL A 203 -11.85 -9.30 -7.23
N ARG A 204 -12.53 -10.32 -7.79
CA ARG A 204 -12.62 -11.64 -7.16
C ARG A 204 -11.31 -12.41 -7.24
N GLU A 205 -10.61 -12.31 -8.37
CA GLU A 205 -9.29 -12.90 -8.52
C GLU A 205 -8.28 -12.26 -7.55
N MET A 206 -8.29 -10.93 -7.43
CA MET A 206 -7.46 -10.22 -6.45
C MET A 206 -7.78 -10.63 -5.01
N GLU A 207 -9.06 -10.74 -4.64
CA GLU A 207 -9.47 -11.24 -3.32
C GLU A 207 -8.93 -12.64 -3.05
N GLN A 208 -9.05 -13.55 -4.02
CA GLN A 208 -8.61 -14.93 -3.89
C GLN A 208 -7.10 -15.01 -3.61
N ILE A 209 -6.31 -14.18 -4.28
CA ILE A 209 -4.86 -14.08 -4.07
C ILE A 209 -4.56 -13.51 -2.67
N CYS A 210 -5.26 -12.47 -2.25
CA CYS A 210 -4.98 -11.74 -1.01
C CYS A 210 -5.49 -12.46 0.26
N ARG A 211 -6.38 -13.46 0.13
CA ARG A 211 -7.01 -14.15 1.26
C ARG A 211 -6.01 -14.77 2.23
N GLY A 212 -4.90 -15.31 1.72
CA GLY A 212 -3.85 -15.96 2.51
C GLY A 212 -2.75 -15.01 3.02
N VAL A 213 -2.79 -13.73 2.64
CA VAL A 213 -1.80 -12.72 3.04
C VAL A 213 -2.17 -12.20 4.43
N ASN A 214 -1.21 -12.06 5.35
CA ASN A 214 -1.45 -11.50 6.69
C ASN A 214 -1.25 -9.98 6.77
N ASN A 215 -0.40 -9.43 5.91
CA ASN A 215 -0.11 -8.00 5.83
C ASN A 215 -1.35 -7.15 5.54
N PRO A 216 -1.35 -5.85 5.91
CA PRO A 216 -2.23 -4.86 5.32
C PRO A 216 -2.09 -4.87 3.79
N VAL A 217 -3.21 -4.84 3.07
CA VAL A 217 -3.22 -4.82 1.62
C VAL A 217 -3.93 -3.57 1.15
N THR A 218 -3.28 -2.81 0.28
CA THR A 218 -3.94 -1.71 -0.44
C THR A 218 -4.00 -2.02 -1.93
N PHE A 219 -5.09 -1.64 -2.57
CA PHE A 219 -5.29 -1.83 -4.00
C PHE A 219 -5.07 -0.48 -4.70
N PRO A 220 -3.96 -0.28 -5.43
CA PRO A 220 -3.78 0.91 -6.26
C PRO A 220 -4.79 0.88 -7.40
N VAL A 221 -5.64 1.90 -7.44
CA VAL A 221 -6.67 2.07 -8.47
C VAL A 221 -6.45 3.37 -9.21
N ARG A 222 -6.56 3.32 -10.53
CA ARG A 222 -6.50 4.51 -11.38
C ARG A 222 -7.76 5.34 -11.15
N ALA A 223 -7.60 6.61 -10.77
CA ALA A 223 -8.70 7.53 -10.50
C ALA A 223 -9.71 7.60 -11.65
N ALA A 224 -9.21 7.60 -12.89
CA ALA A 224 -10.02 7.65 -14.12
C ALA A 224 -10.96 6.45 -14.30
N LEU A 225 -10.67 5.30 -13.68
CA LEU A 225 -11.46 4.07 -13.79
C LEU A 225 -12.43 3.89 -12.62
N MET A 226 -12.31 4.67 -11.55
CA MET A 226 -13.09 4.49 -10.33
C MET A 226 -14.60 4.62 -10.55
N GLY A 227 -15.04 5.61 -11.34
CA GLY A 227 -16.48 5.89 -11.53
C GLY A 227 -17.28 4.69 -12.04
N GLN A 228 -16.65 3.79 -12.78
CA GLN A 228 -17.27 2.58 -13.33
C GLN A 228 -17.07 1.33 -12.44
N SER A 229 -16.30 1.47 -11.35
CA SER A 229 -15.77 0.35 -10.57
C SER A 229 -16.24 0.35 -9.11
N VAL A 230 -17.02 1.36 -8.70
CA VAL A 230 -17.38 1.56 -7.28
C VAL A 230 -18.00 0.31 -6.65
N PRO A 231 -19.00 -0.37 -7.24
CA PRO A 231 -19.58 -1.58 -6.63
C PRO A 231 -18.56 -2.70 -6.42
N GLN A 232 -17.67 -2.91 -7.38
CA GLN A 232 -16.64 -3.95 -7.37
C GLN A 232 -15.58 -3.65 -6.30
N LEU A 233 -15.09 -2.41 -6.25
CA LEU A 233 -14.10 -1.97 -5.27
C LEU A 233 -14.67 -1.99 -3.85
N LEU A 234 -15.92 -1.54 -3.66
CA LEU A 234 -16.59 -1.62 -2.36
C LEU A 234 -16.75 -3.07 -1.89
N TRP A 235 -17.15 -3.97 -2.79
CA TRP A 235 -17.23 -5.39 -2.45
C TRP A 235 -15.88 -5.95 -2.03
N LEU A 236 -14.80 -5.64 -2.76
CA LEU A 236 -13.45 -6.09 -2.43
C LEU A 236 -13.02 -5.61 -1.04
N LEU A 237 -13.23 -4.34 -0.72
CA LEU A 237 -12.91 -3.77 0.59
C LEU A 237 -13.70 -4.38 1.75
N GLN A 238 -14.88 -4.94 1.50
CA GLN A 238 -15.68 -5.61 2.53
C GLN A 238 -15.15 -7.01 2.89
N GLN A 239 -14.24 -7.58 2.11
CA GLN A 239 -13.77 -8.96 2.31
C GLN A 239 -12.79 -9.09 3.48
N SER A 240 -12.12 -8.00 3.87
CA SER A 240 -11.18 -7.98 4.99
C SER A 240 -10.99 -6.56 5.53
N HIS A 241 -10.86 -6.43 6.86
CA HIS A 241 -10.49 -5.16 7.51
C HIS A 241 -9.07 -4.70 7.14
N ARG A 242 -8.22 -5.61 6.66
CA ARG A 242 -6.86 -5.30 6.19
C ARG A 242 -6.83 -4.60 4.83
N TYR A 243 -7.95 -4.60 4.11
CA TYR A 243 -8.02 -4.11 2.75
C TYR A 243 -8.33 -2.62 2.71
N SER A 244 -7.53 -1.89 1.94
CA SER A 244 -7.76 -0.48 1.59
C SER A 244 -7.60 -0.25 0.09
N VAL A 245 -7.96 0.93 -0.37
CA VAL A 245 -7.70 1.38 -1.75
C VAL A 245 -6.76 2.57 -1.70
N THR A 246 -5.84 2.60 -2.65
CA THR A 246 -4.95 3.71 -2.95
C THR A 246 -5.37 4.31 -4.28
N ILE A 247 -5.62 5.61 -4.37
CA ILE A 247 -6.02 6.25 -5.63
C ILE A 247 -4.80 6.84 -6.33
N GLU A 248 -4.62 6.49 -7.60
CA GLU A 248 -3.52 6.97 -8.44
C GLU A 248 -4.06 7.85 -9.59
N SER A 249 -3.51 9.06 -9.75
CA SER A 249 -3.89 10.00 -10.80
C SER A 249 -2.66 10.47 -11.60
N GLU A 250 -2.74 10.47 -12.92
CA GLU A 250 -1.67 10.96 -13.79
C GLU A 250 -1.84 12.47 -14.11
N GLY A 251 -0.78 13.29 -13.94
CA GLY A 251 -0.79 14.73 -14.29
C GLY A 251 0.53 15.48 -14.04
N ARG A 252 0.78 16.57 -14.81
CA ARG A 252 2.06 17.35 -14.87
C ARG A 252 2.55 17.99 -13.55
N HIS A 253 1.71 18.02 -12.53
CA HIS A 253 2.08 18.32 -11.15
C HIS A 253 1.49 17.20 -10.30
N PHE A 254 2.24 16.09 -10.20
CA PHE A 254 1.81 14.93 -9.46
C PHE A 254 1.66 15.31 -7.99
N HIS A 255 0.43 15.43 -7.54
CA HIS A 255 0.09 15.03 -6.18
C HIS A 255 -0.44 13.62 -6.38
N SER A 256 0.35 12.58 -6.09
CA SER A 256 -0.26 11.29 -5.82
C SER A 256 -1.02 11.47 -4.51
N VAL A 257 -2.26 11.97 -4.62
CA VAL A 257 -3.20 11.95 -3.52
C VAL A 257 -3.64 10.49 -3.44
N ILE A 258 -2.80 9.68 -2.81
CA ILE A 258 -3.20 8.38 -2.32
C ILE A 258 -4.18 8.68 -1.19
N VAL A 259 -5.44 8.90 -1.55
CA VAL A 259 -6.52 8.86 -0.57
C VAL A 259 -6.63 7.39 -0.20
N LYS A 260 -6.10 7.02 0.97
CA LYS A 260 -6.42 5.73 1.58
C LYS A 260 -7.89 5.81 2.00
N CYS A 261 -8.77 5.51 1.06
CA CYS A 261 -10.20 5.47 1.35
C CYS A 261 -10.49 4.14 2.04
N TYR A 262 -10.99 4.21 3.28
CA TYR A 262 -11.76 3.09 3.81
C TYR A 262 -13.10 3.04 3.05
N ALA A 263 -13.78 1.88 3.04
CA ALA A 263 -15.05 1.73 2.31
C ALA A 263 -16.07 2.86 2.62
N LYS A 264 -16.07 3.38 3.85
CA LYS A 264 -16.87 4.53 4.31
C LYS A 264 -16.56 5.84 3.57
N ASP A 265 -15.32 6.06 3.14
CA ASP A 265 -14.85 7.29 2.51
C ASP A 265 -15.10 7.27 0.99
N ILE A 266 -15.03 6.07 0.36
CA ILE A 266 -15.45 5.87 -1.04
C ILE A 266 -16.94 6.23 -1.22
N LEU A 267 -17.79 5.76 -0.30
CA LEU A 267 -19.22 6.10 -0.29
C LEU A 267 -19.46 7.61 -0.14
N ARG A 268 -18.67 8.31 0.67
CA ARG A 268 -18.77 9.78 0.84
C ARG A 268 -18.33 10.54 -0.42
N ALA A 269 -17.22 10.15 -1.04
CA ALA A 269 -16.73 10.78 -2.27
C ALA A 269 -17.70 10.59 -3.46
N TYR A 270 -18.44 9.47 -3.46
CA TYR A 270 -19.44 9.16 -4.49
C TYR A 270 -20.78 9.89 -4.27
N ILE A 271 -21.21 10.12 -3.01
CA ILE A 271 -22.46 10.84 -2.71
C ILE A 271 -22.31 12.36 -2.91
N LEU A 272 -21.09 12.89 -2.87
CA LEU A 272 -20.80 14.33 -2.95
C LEU A 272 -20.38 14.82 -4.36
N ASN A 273 -20.38 13.94 -5.36
CA ASN A 273 -20.24 14.29 -6.79
C ASN A 273 -21.49 13.88 -7.57
#